data_AF-A0A6I1VXI6-F1
#
_entry.id   AF-A0A6I1VXI6-F1
#
_cell.length_a   1.000
_cell.length_b   1.000
_cell.length_c   1.000
_cell.angle_alpha   90.00
_cell.angle_beta   90.00
_cell.angle_gamma   90.00
#
_symmetry.space_group_name_H-M   'P 1'
#
loop_
_entity.id
_entity.type
_entity.pdbx_description
1 polymer ?
#
loop_
_entity_poly.entity_id
_entity_poly.type
_entity_poly.pdbx_seq_one_letter_code
_entity_poly.pdbx_strand_id
1 'polypeptide(L)'
;NLHTGGCLEDVTAVLHPVLADAAIRAARALDIPVVGLDLMVPAADQPDYVFIEANERAGLANHEPQPTAERFIDLLFPHSQPAQ
;
A
#
# COMPACT_ATOMS: atom_id res chain seq x y z
N ASN A 1 1.86 -7.28 15.01
CA ASN A 1 0.49 -7.83 14.99
C ASN A 1 -0.44 -6.92 15.77
N LEU A 2 -1.41 -6.28 15.10
CA LEU A 2 -2.39 -5.40 15.76
C LEU A 2 -3.21 -6.14 16.82
N HIS A 3 -3.60 -7.39 16.53
CA HIS A 3 -4.35 -8.26 17.44
C HIS A 3 -3.59 -8.64 18.73
N THR A 4 -2.30 -8.30 18.83
CA THR A 4 -1.47 -8.54 20.01
C THR A 4 -0.91 -7.22 20.58
N GLY A 5 -1.53 -6.08 20.30
CA GLY A 5 -1.13 -4.77 20.84
C GLY A 5 -0.04 -4.04 20.05
N GLY A 6 0.23 -4.45 18.80
CA GLY A 6 1.10 -3.69 17.90
C GLY A 6 0.46 -2.36 17.48
N CYS A 7 1.30 -1.37 17.16
CA CYS A 7 0.87 -0.08 16.63
C CYS A 7 1.03 -0.04 15.10
N LEU A 8 0.23 0.81 14.44
CA LEU A 8 0.45 1.23 13.06
C LEU A 8 0.90 2.68 13.06
N GLU A 9 1.87 2.99 12.21
CA GLU A 9 2.33 4.33 11.95
C GLU A 9 2.25 4.58 10.45
N ASP A 10 1.57 5.66 10.04
CA ASP A 10 1.55 6.07 8.65
C ASP A 10 2.87 6.75 8.29
N VAL A 11 3.66 6.06 7.45
CA VAL A 11 4.96 6.54 6.95
C VAL A 11 4.89 7.04 5.51
N THR A 12 3.69 7.21 4.94
CA THR A 12 3.51 7.59 3.52
C THR A 12 4.29 8.85 3.14
N ALA A 13 4.32 9.85 4.03
CA ALA A 13 4.99 11.13 3.77
C ALA A 13 6.53 11.05 3.76
N VAL A 14 7.11 10.02 4.38
CA VAL A 14 8.57 9.84 4.51
C VAL A 14 9.08 8.64 3.71
N LEU A 15 8.19 7.92 3.02
CA LEU A 15 8.52 6.72 2.29
C LEU A 15 9.56 7.02 1.21
N HIS A 16 10.67 6.29 1.24
CA HIS A 16 11.72 6.48 0.26
C HIS A 16 11.21 6.12 -1.16
N PRO A 17 11.50 6.94 -2.20
CA PRO A 17 10.98 6.73 -3.55
C PRO A 17 11.31 5.36 -4.16
N VAL A 18 12.46 4.77 -3.80
CA VAL A 18 12.85 3.42 -4.24
C VAL A 18 11.89 2.35 -3.75
N LEU A 19 11.38 2.47 -2.51
CA LEU A 19 10.44 1.52 -1.93
C LEU A 19 9.07 1.61 -2.64
N ALA A 20 8.62 2.83 -2.91
CA ALA A 20 7.39 3.07 -3.69
C ALA A 20 7.51 2.52 -5.12
N ASP A 21 8.62 2.80 -5.81
CA ASP A 21 8.88 2.27 -7.15
C ASP A 21 8.95 0.74 -7.17
N ALA A 22 9.62 0.13 -6.19
CA ALA A 22 9.67 -1.32 -6.04
C ALA A 22 8.27 -1.92 -5.88
N ALA A 23 7.43 -1.31 -5.04
CA ALA A 23 6.05 -1.75 -4.82
C ALA A 23 5.20 -1.65 -6.10
N ILE A 24 5.29 -0.52 -6.82
CA ILE A 24 4.55 -0.31 -8.08
C ILE A 24 5.01 -1.31 -9.16
N ARG A 25 6.33 -1.54 -9.28
CA ARG A 25 6.88 -2.51 -10.24
C ARG A 25 6.42 -3.93 -9.93
N ALA A 26 6.43 -4.32 -8.66
CA ALA A 26 5.94 -5.64 -8.24
C ALA A 26 4.44 -5.80 -8.53
N ALA A 27 3.60 -4.81 -8.18
CA ALA A 27 2.17 -4.86 -8.47
C ALA A 27 1.88 -5.03 -9.98
N ARG A 28 2.59 -4.29 -10.84
CA ARG A 28 2.50 -4.42 -12.31
C ARG A 28 2.97 -5.79 -12.81
N ALA A 29 4.05 -6.31 -12.25
CA ALA A 29 4.60 -7.61 -12.65
C ALA A 29 3.69 -8.79 -12.24
N LEU A 30 2.97 -8.63 -11.13
CA LEU A 30 2.00 -9.62 -10.64
C LEU A 30 0.65 -9.56 -11.36
N ASP A 31 0.39 -8.48 -12.11
CA ASP A 31 -0.91 -8.21 -12.76
C ASP A 31 -2.10 -8.25 -11.79
N ILE A 32 -1.87 -7.78 -10.56
CA ILE A 32 -2.92 -7.66 -9.52
C ILE A 32 -3.29 -6.19 -9.41
N PRO A 33 -4.55 -5.79 -9.71
CA PRO A 33 -4.96 -4.39 -9.71
C PRO A 33 -4.79 -3.68 -8.37
N VAL A 34 -5.00 -4.39 -7.26
CA VAL A 34 -4.79 -3.90 -5.89
C VAL A 34 -4.13 -4.98 -5.07
N VAL A 35 -2.93 -4.70 -4.59
CA VAL A 35 -2.11 -5.64 -3.81
C VAL A 35 -1.43 -4.88 -2.67
N GLY A 36 -1.41 -5.49 -1.49
CA GLY A 36 -0.56 -5.04 -0.38
C GLY A 36 0.80 -5.74 -0.49
N LEU A 37 1.89 -4.98 -0.41
CA LEU A 37 3.24 -5.53 -0.46
C LEU A 37 3.93 -5.31 0.87
N ASP A 38 4.47 -6.39 1.40
CA ASP A 38 5.17 -6.37 2.67
C ASP A 38 6.67 -6.38 2.40
N LEU A 39 7.35 -5.33 2.86
CA LEU A 39 8.78 -5.16 2.70
C LEU A 39 9.43 -5.16 4.09
N MET A 40 10.54 -5.89 4.23
CA MET A 40 11.48 -5.67 5.31
C MET A 40 12.45 -4.56 4.89
N VAL A 41 12.52 -3.50 5.68
CA VAL A 41 13.39 -2.34 5.41
C VAL A 41 14.16 -1.97 6.68
N PRO A 42 15.37 -1.41 6.57
CA PRO A 42 16.08 -0.89 7.74
C PRO A 42 15.38 0.35 8.33
N ALA A 43 14.78 1.20 7.49
CA ALA A 43 13.88 2.29 7.86
C ALA A 43 13.02 2.70 6.65
N ALA A 44 11.88 3.38 6.88
CA ALA A 44 10.94 3.76 5.83
C ALA A 44 11.49 4.79 4.83
N ASP A 45 12.48 5.59 5.26
CA ASP A 45 13.14 6.64 4.47
C ASP A 45 14.44 6.16 3.82
N GLN A 46 14.75 4.86 3.87
CA GLN A 46 15.96 4.27 3.28
C GLN A 46 15.65 3.40 2.05
N PRO A 47 16.59 3.26 1.11
CA PRO A 47 16.34 2.59 -0.17
C PRO A 47 16.40 1.06 -0.12
N ASP A 48 17.05 0.47 0.88
CA ASP A 48 17.29 -0.98 0.94
C ASP A 48 16.03 -1.73 1.38
N TYR A 49 15.72 -2.86 0.71
CA TYR A 49 14.54 -3.65 1.03
C TYR A 49 14.67 -5.13 0.66
N VAL A 50 13.82 -5.94 1.31
CA VAL A 50 13.56 -7.33 0.95
C VAL A 50 12.05 -7.54 0.87
N PHE A 51 11.55 -8.13 -0.23
CA PHE A 51 10.15 -8.54 -0.33
C PHE A 51 9.87 -9.74 0.58
N ILE A 52 8.78 -9.67 1.33
CA ILE A 52 8.31 -10.76 2.18
C ILE A 52 7.09 -11.44 1.54
N GLU A 53 6.07 -10.65 1.19
CA GLU A 53 4.77 -11.15 0.74
C GLU A 53 4.08 -10.17 -0.21
N ALA A 54 3.20 -10.72 -1.06
CA ALA A 54 2.22 -9.99 -1.83
C ALA A 54 0.81 -10.47 -1.46
N ASN A 55 -0.02 -9.57 -0.96
CA ASN A 55 -1.35 -9.82 -0.42
C ASN A 55 -2.45 -9.31 -1.36
N GLU A 56 -3.15 -10.23 -2.02
CA GLU A 56 -4.28 -9.92 -2.93
C GLU A 56 -5.53 -9.39 -2.21
N ARG A 57 -5.61 -9.57 -0.88
CA ARG A 57 -6.69 -9.06 -0.02
C ARG A 57 -6.13 -8.17 1.09
N ALA A 58 -5.51 -7.06 0.67
CA ALA A 58 -4.92 -6.08 1.58
C ALA A 58 -5.97 -5.47 2.53
N GLY A 59 -5.59 -5.30 3.81
CA GLY A 59 -6.45 -4.68 4.81
C GLY A 59 -6.51 -3.16 4.65
N LEU A 60 -7.44 -2.65 3.83
CA LEU A 60 -7.51 -1.22 3.47
C LEU A 60 -7.65 -0.29 4.68
N ALA A 61 -8.43 -0.67 5.70
CA ALA A 61 -8.66 0.13 6.90
C ALA A 61 -7.39 0.38 7.75
N ASN A 62 -6.35 -0.46 7.61
CA ASN A 62 -5.10 -0.28 8.33
C ASN A 62 -4.25 0.88 7.81
N HIS A 63 -4.66 1.51 6.69
CA HIS A 63 -3.95 2.62 6.07
C HIS A 63 -4.54 3.99 6.38
N GLU A 64 -5.46 4.10 7.34
CA GLU A 64 -5.93 5.41 7.81
C GLU A 64 -4.73 6.28 8.27
N PRO A 65 -4.74 7.59 7.94
CA PRO A 65 -5.83 8.37 7.34
C PRO A 65 -5.86 8.37 5.80
N GLN A 66 -5.02 7.59 5.11
CA GLN A 66 -5.00 7.58 3.65
C GLN A 66 -6.33 7.03 3.09
N PRO A 67 -6.85 7.57 1.99
CA PRO A 67 -8.17 7.23 1.45
C PRO A 67 -8.17 5.91 0.66
N THR A 68 -7.46 4.88 1.13
CA THR A 68 -7.27 3.62 0.37
C THR A 68 -8.58 2.92 0.05
N ALA A 69 -9.53 2.89 0.99
CA ALA A 69 -10.87 2.34 0.77
C ALA A 69 -11.66 3.13 -0.28
N GLU A 70 -11.66 4.47 -0.19
CA GLU A 70 -12.33 5.35 -1.16
C GLU A 70 -11.75 5.16 -2.57
N ARG A 71 -10.41 5.17 -2.70
CA ARG A 71 -9.73 4.94 -3.99
C ARG A 71 -9.97 3.56 -4.56
N PHE A 72 -10.16 2.55 -3.70
CA PHE A 72 -10.54 1.23 -4.17
C PHE A 72 -11.96 1.21 -4.74
N ILE A 73 -12.91 1.91 -4.12
CA ILE A 73 -14.27 2.07 -4.67
C ILE A 73 -14.23 2.85 -6.00
N ASP A 74 -13.44 3.91 -6.10
CA ASP A 74 -13.24 4.65 -7.36
C ASP A 74 -12.75 3.73 -8.49
N LEU A 75 -11.80 2.85 -8.19
CA LEU A 75 -11.28 1.87 -9.14
C LEU A 75 -12.37 0.91 -9.65
N LEU A 76 -13.27 0.47 -8.76
CA LEU A 76 -14.36 -0.44 -9.10
C LEU A 76 -15.49 0.26 -9.88
N PHE A 77 -15.72 1.54 -9.64
CA PHE A 77 -16.82 2.32 -10.22
C PHE A 77 -16.33 3.63 -10.86
N PRO A 78 -15.50 3.58 -11.92
CA PRO A 78 -14.83 4.76 -12.48
C PRO A 78 -15.78 5.81 -13.07
N HIS A 79 -17.04 5.47 -13.31
CA HIS A 79 -18.07 6.38 -13.84
C HIS A 79 -19.01 6.95 -12.78
N SER A 80 -18.80 6.62 -11.50
CA SER A 80 -19.64 7.09 -10.39
C SER A 80 -19.12 8.39 -9.75
N GLN A 81 -17.97 8.90 -10.21
CA GLN A 81 -17.46 10.18 -9.75
C GLN A 81 -18.31 11.32 -10.32
N PRO A 82 -18.64 12.35 -9.51
CA PRO A 82 -19.28 13.55 -10.02
C PRO A 82 -18.42 14.16 -11.13
N ALA A 83 -19.05 14.62 -12.21
CA ALA A 83 -18.34 15.37 -13.25
C ALA A 83 -17.60 16.56 -12.61
N GLN A 84 -16.29 16.64 -12.83
CA GLN A 84 -15.44 17.76 -12.41
C GLN A 84 -15.85 19.06 -13.09
#